data_AF-A0A4Q9VSQ8-F1
#
_entry.id   AF-A0A4Q9VSQ8-F1
#
_cell.length_a   1.000
_cell.length_b   1.000
_cell.length_c   1.000
_cell.angle_alpha   90.00
_cell.angle_beta   90.00
_cell.angle_gamma   90.00
#
_symmetry.space_group_name_H-M   'P 1'
#
loop_
_entity.id
_entity.type
_entity.pdbx_description
1 polymer ?
#
loop_
_entity_poly.entity_id
_entity_poly.type
_entity_poly.pdbx_seq_one_letter_code
_entity_poly.pdbx_strand_id
1 'polypeptide(L)'
;MWDYTDKVKDYFFNPKNAGVLETANAVGEVGAISCGDALKLMMRVDPETEVIEAATFQTFGCGSAIASSSALTEIIVGKTLGEALQISNQDIADFLGGLPPEKMHCSVMGYEALQAAVANFRGETWSDDHEEGGLVCKCFGVDEGMIERAVRANKLTTPEQVTNFTKAGGGCLTCFEGIEAVLARVNEELVAEGLLSFDEAYRIGSVDPRALKQKARPKAPPAPPKLDIKPLIAFETLAPVPAPAAAAATAVLEAPAPVARLTTVQKIRLIEETLEEIRPFLKQDGGDCELVDVDGNNVIVKLAGACVGCQMASVTVNGVQEKLIAKTGLPLRVIPVK
;
A
#
# COMPACT_ATOMS: atom_id res chain seq x y z
N MET A 1 -14.06 2.24 1.79
CA MET A 1 -13.88 1.31 2.91
C MET A 1 -13.74 -0.06 2.28
N TRP A 2 -12.65 -0.77 2.50
CA TRP A 2 -12.48 -2.14 2.01
C TRP A 2 -13.33 -3.07 2.87
N ASP A 3 -13.97 -4.08 2.28
CA ASP A 3 -14.70 -5.09 3.03
C ASP A 3 -13.73 -6.14 3.57
N TYR A 4 -13.26 -5.92 4.79
CA TYR A 4 -12.46 -6.91 5.52
C TYR A 4 -13.35 -7.88 6.28
N THR A 5 -12.93 -9.15 6.29
CA THR A 5 -13.55 -10.17 7.14
C THR A 5 -13.33 -9.85 8.62
N ASP A 6 -14.17 -10.42 9.48
CA ASP A 6 -13.99 -10.25 10.92
C ASP A 6 -12.69 -10.88 11.42
N LYS A 7 -12.22 -11.94 10.75
CA LYS A 7 -10.93 -12.55 11.05
C LYS A 7 -9.76 -11.63 10.69
N VAL A 8 -9.80 -10.93 9.55
CA VAL A 8 -8.79 -9.90 9.23
C VAL A 8 -8.76 -8.79 10.28
N LYS A 9 -9.93 -8.33 10.73
CA LYS A 9 -10.02 -7.31 11.79
C LYS A 9 -9.42 -7.82 13.10
N ASP A 10 -9.73 -9.05 13.51
CA ASP A 10 -9.17 -9.61 14.75
C ASP A 10 -7.64 -9.73 14.68
N TYR A 11 -7.09 -10.24 13.58
CA TYR A 11 -5.63 -10.36 13.42
C TYR A 11 -4.93 -9.01 13.30
N PHE A 12 -5.65 -7.97 12.88
CA PHE A 12 -5.15 -6.60 12.91
C PHE A 12 -5.17 -5.98 14.32
N PHE A 13 -6.26 -6.11 15.07
CA PHE A 13 -6.39 -5.51 16.40
C PHE A 13 -5.67 -6.31 17.48
N ASN A 14 -5.59 -7.63 17.32
CA ASN A 14 -5.00 -8.58 18.26
C ASN A 14 -3.97 -9.50 17.57
N PRO A 15 -2.91 -8.94 16.95
CA PRO A 15 -1.95 -9.72 16.18
C PRO A 15 -1.25 -10.78 17.06
N LYS A 16 -1.18 -11.99 16.54
CA LYS A 16 -0.48 -13.14 17.16
C LYS A 16 0.99 -13.09 16.79
N ASN A 17 1.86 -13.35 17.76
CA ASN A 17 3.31 -13.48 17.53
C ASN A 17 3.99 -12.21 16.98
N ALA A 18 3.42 -11.02 17.23
CA ALA A 18 4.09 -9.77 16.93
C ALA A 18 5.23 -9.51 17.92
N GLY A 19 6.43 -9.21 17.41
CA GLY A 19 7.60 -8.89 18.25
C GLY A 19 8.91 -9.45 17.71
N VAL A 20 9.97 -9.22 18.48
CA VAL A 20 11.33 -9.69 18.19
C VAL A 20 11.53 -11.07 18.80
N LEU A 21 12.11 -11.99 18.02
CA LEU A 21 12.55 -13.30 18.51
C LEU A 21 14.09 -13.31 18.57
N GLU A 22 14.65 -13.09 19.77
CA GLU A 22 16.11 -13.04 19.96
C GLU A 22 16.80 -14.37 19.65
N THR A 23 16.08 -15.48 19.81
CA THR A 23 16.59 -16.84 19.54
C THR A 23 16.37 -17.29 18.09
N ALA A 24 16.07 -16.37 17.17
CA ALA A 24 15.81 -16.72 15.79
C ALA A 24 17.10 -17.18 15.09
N ASN A 25 17.01 -18.29 14.35
CA ASN A 25 18.09 -18.81 13.51
C ASN A 25 17.72 -18.82 12.02
N ALA A 26 16.55 -18.27 11.68
CA ALA A 26 16.04 -18.11 10.33
C ALA A 26 15.35 -16.75 10.24
N VAL A 27 15.85 -15.84 9.42
CA VAL A 27 15.32 -14.47 9.31
C VAL A 27 15.12 -14.10 7.84
N GLY A 28 13.91 -13.65 7.51
CA GLY A 28 13.54 -13.17 6.18
C GLY A 28 13.04 -11.73 6.25
N GLU A 29 13.59 -10.86 5.42
CA GLU A 29 13.21 -9.45 5.34
C GLU A 29 12.80 -9.12 3.91
N VAL A 30 11.62 -8.53 3.73
CA VAL A 30 11.07 -8.15 2.42
C VAL A 30 10.41 -6.78 2.47
N GLY A 31 10.38 -6.11 1.32
CA GLY A 31 9.83 -4.78 1.17
C GLY A 31 10.74 -3.68 1.72
N ALA A 32 10.27 -2.44 1.64
CA ALA A 32 11.03 -1.28 2.05
C ALA A 32 10.11 -0.20 2.61
N ILE A 33 10.61 0.56 3.58
CA ILE A 33 9.89 1.69 4.20
C ILE A 33 9.49 2.72 3.11
N SER A 34 10.31 2.89 2.08
CA SER A 34 10.02 3.74 0.92
C SER A 34 8.79 3.30 0.12
N CYS A 35 8.50 2.01 0.09
CA CYS A 35 7.39 1.39 -0.64
C CYS A 35 6.10 1.28 0.20
N GLY A 36 6.15 1.75 1.45
CA GLY A 36 5.02 1.86 2.38
C GLY A 36 4.63 0.56 3.08
N ASP A 37 5.23 -0.58 2.74
CA ASP A 37 5.11 -1.82 3.51
C ASP A 37 6.48 -2.53 3.58
N ALA A 38 6.82 -3.09 4.75
CA ALA A 38 8.00 -3.91 5.01
C ALA A 38 7.67 -4.99 6.05
N LEU A 39 8.24 -6.18 5.90
CA LEU A 39 8.04 -7.32 6.78
C LEU A 39 9.38 -7.98 7.11
N LYS A 40 9.62 -8.17 8.40
CA LYS A 40 10.69 -9.02 8.95
C LYS A 40 10.05 -10.21 9.65
N LEU A 41 10.22 -11.39 9.07
CA LEU A 41 9.83 -12.67 9.66
C LEU A 41 11.03 -13.29 10.35
N MET A 42 10.84 -13.74 11.58
CA MET A 42 11.88 -14.37 12.41
C MET A 42 11.37 -15.72 12.88
N MET A 43 12.13 -16.78 12.65
CA MET A 43 11.76 -18.13 13.04
C MET A 43 12.89 -18.78 13.84
N ARG A 44 12.50 -19.65 14.77
CA ARG A 44 13.39 -20.62 15.40
C ARG A 44 13.03 -21.99 14.85
N VAL A 45 13.98 -22.58 14.16
CA VAL A 45 13.86 -23.87 13.47
C VAL A 45 14.80 -24.86 14.15
N ASP A 46 14.32 -26.05 14.44
CA ASP A 46 15.17 -27.15 14.93
C ASP A 46 16.11 -27.63 13.80
N PRO A 47 17.44 -27.58 13.97
CA PRO A 47 18.41 -28.03 12.96
C PRO A 47 18.34 -29.52 12.61
N GLU A 48 17.82 -30.37 13.49
CA GLU A 48 17.76 -31.82 13.25
C GLU A 48 16.46 -32.23 12.58
N THR A 49 15.33 -31.63 13.00
CA THR A 49 13.99 -32.01 12.52
C THR A 49 13.43 -31.08 11.46
N GLU A 50 14.07 -29.93 11.23
CA GLU A 50 13.58 -28.83 10.39
C GLU A 50 12.19 -28.30 10.80
N VAL A 51 11.76 -28.54 12.05
CA VAL A 51 10.47 -28.07 12.56
C VAL A 51 10.58 -26.62 13.04
N ILE A 52 9.61 -25.80 12.65
CA ILE A 52 9.48 -24.41 13.10
C ILE A 52 8.87 -24.41 14.51
N GLU A 53 9.70 -24.23 15.53
CA GLU A 53 9.26 -24.22 16.94
C GLU A 53 8.57 -22.92 17.34
N ALA A 54 9.02 -21.81 16.77
CA ALA A 54 8.47 -20.49 17.02
C ALA A 54 8.68 -19.61 15.80
N ALA A 55 7.70 -18.75 15.52
CA ALA A 55 7.80 -17.69 14.54
C ALA A 55 7.26 -16.40 15.15
N THR A 56 7.93 -15.29 14.89
CA THR A 56 7.44 -13.95 15.20
C THR A 56 7.67 -13.03 14.02
N PHE A 57 7.01 -11.87 14.02
CA PHE A 57 7.17 -10.90 12.96
C PHE A 57 7.25 -9.47 13.48
N GLN A 58 7.90 -8.62 12.68
CA GLN A 58 7.80 -7.18 12.75
C GLN A 58 7.41 -6.67 11.37
N THR A 59 6.37 -5.86 11.30
CA THR A 59 5.94 -5.27 10.03
C THR A 59 5.65 -3.79 10.20
N PHE A 60 5.96 -3.04 9.17
CA PHE A 60 5.50 -1.68 8.97
C PHE A 60 4.60 -1.70 7.74
N GLY A 61 3.36 -1.24 7.85
CA GLY A 61 2.46 -1.29 6.71
C GLY A 61 0.99 -1.09 7.05
N CYS A 62 0.15 -1.40 6.07
CA CYS A 62 -1.30 -1.34 6.24
C CYS A 62 -1.83 -2.49 7.13
N GLY A 63 -3.08 -2.35 7.61
CA GLY A 63 -3.68 -3.36 8.50
C GLY A 63 -3.74 -4.78 7.90
N SER A 64 -3.83 -4.89 6.56
CA SER A 64 -3.76 -6.18 5.86
C SER A 64 -2.38 -6.82 5.93
N ALA A 65 -1.30 -6.04 5.96
CA ALA A 65 0.06 -6.55 6.13
C ALA A 65 0.25 -7.13 7.53
N ILE A 66 -0.25 -6.44 8.57
CA ILE A 66 -0.25 -6.94 9.95
C ILE A 66 -1.05 -8.24 10.06
N ALA A 67 -2.28 -8.26 9.53
CA ALA A 67 -3.12 -9.44 9.58
C ALA A 67 -2.51 -10.64 8.84
N SER A 68 -1.96 -10.42 7.64
CA SER A 68 -1.33 -11.48 6.83
C SER A 68 -0.07 -12.04 7.50
N SER A 69 0.76 -11.17 8.09
CA SER A 69 1.97 -11.58 8.80
C SER A 69 1.65 -12.38 10.06
N SER A 70 0.64 -11.93 10.81
CA SER A 70 0.16 -12.65 12.00
C SER A 70 -0.48 -14.00 11.65
N ALA A 71 -1.21 -14.08 10.55
CA ALA A 71 -1.77 -15.34 10.06
C ALA A 71 -0.66 -16.31 9.66
N LEU A 72 0.32 -15.83 8.89
CA LEU A 72 1.46 -16.63 8.46
C LEU A 72 2.18 -17.29 9.65
N THR A 73 2.49 -16.52 10.71
CA THR A 73 3.19 -17.07 11.88
C THR A 73 2.42 -18.19 12.57
N GLU A 74 1.08 -18.13 12.62
CA GLU A 74 0.29 -19.23 13.18
C GLU A 74 0.19 -20.45 12.26
N ILE A 75 0.17 -20.24 10.94
CA ILE A 75 0.08 -21.35 9.98
C ILE A 75 1.38 -22.17 9.98
N ILE A 76 2.55 -21.51 10.12
CA ILE A 76 3.86 -22.16 9.96
C ILE A 76 4.39 -22.80 11.25
N VAL A 77 3.99 -22.34 12.45
CA VAL A 77 4.48 -22.90 13.71
C VAL A 77 4.04 -24.36 13.85
N GLY A 78 5.00 -25.24 14.13
CA GLY A 78 4.80 -26.68 14.24
C GLY A 78 4.91 -27.45 12.91
N LYS A 79 5.09 -26.76 11.77
CA LYS A 79 5.37 -27.40 10.47
C LYS A 79 6.87 -27.57 10.25
N THR A 80 7.23 -28.50 9.37
CA THR A 80 8.59 -28.58 8.82
C THR A 80 8.83 -27.48 7.79
N LEU A 81 10.09 -27.13 7.52
CA LEU A 81 10.44 -26.18 6.44
C LEU A 81 9.86 -26.60 5.08
N GLY A 82 9.90 -27.89 4.78
CA GLY A 82 9.33 -28.45 3.54
C GLY A 82 7.83 -28.20 3.42
N GLU A 83 7.06 -28.43 4.50
CA GLU A 83 5.62 -28.14 4.53
C GLU A 83 5.33 -26.65 4.51
N ALA A 84 6.15 -25.84 5.19
CA ALA A 84 5.99 -24.39 5.22
C ALA A 84 6.15 -23.80 3.81
N LEU A 85 7.12 -24.27 3.03
CA LEU A 85 7.34 -23.82 1.64
C LEU A 85 6.19 -24.16 0.68
N GLN A 86 5.29 -25.09 1.05
CA GLN A 86 4.09 -25.39 0.24
C GLN A 86 2.95 -24.40 0.48
N ILE A 87 3.03 -23.57 1.52
CA ILE A 87 2.02 -22.55 1.81
C ILE A 87 2.12 -21.46 0.76
N SER A 88 1.04 -21.22 0.03
CA SER A 88 0.92 -20.13 -0.92
C SER A 88 0.40 -18.85 -0.27
N ASN A 89 0.51 -17.73 -0.98
CA ASN A 89 -0.17 -16.49 -0.60
C ASN A 89 -1.70 -16.67 -0.51
N GLN A 90 -2.28 -17.55 -1.32
CA GLN A 90 -3.71 -17.84 -1.28
C GLN A 90 -4.10 -18.57 0.01
N ASP A 91 -3.28 -19.48 0.52
CA ASP A 91 -3.53 -20.15 1.79
C ASP A 91 -3.56 -19.16 2.97
N ILE A 92 -2.71 -18.13 2.94
CA ILE A 92 -2.71 -17.05 3.94
C ILE A 92 -4.01 -16.23 3.84
N ALA A 93 -4.41 -15.87 2.62
CA ALA A 93 -5.64 -15.12 2.39
C ALA A 93 -6.87 -15.95 2.82
N ASP A 94 -6.93 -17.23 2.46
CA ASP A 94 -8.01 -18.16 2.79
C ASP A 94 -8.08 -18.41 4.29
N PHE A 95 -6.94 -18.52 4.97
CA PHE A 95 -6.89 -18.60 6.42
C PHE A 95 -7.56 -17.38 7.06
N LEU A 96 -7.39 -16.18 6.51
CA LEU A 96 -8.06 -14.95 6.96
C LEU A 96 -9.53 -14.85 6.53
N GLY A 97 -10.08 -15.85 5.84
CA GLY A 97 -11.44 -15.83 5.27
C GLY A 97 -11.55 -15.05 3.97
N GLY A 98 -10.41 -14.73 3.35
CA GLY A 98 -10.28 -13.92 2.15
C GLY A 98 -9.70 -12.53 2.44
N LEU A 99 -9.02 -11.98 1.44
CA LEU A 99 -8.57 -10.59 1.41
C LEU A 99 -9.20 -9.87 0.21
N PRO A 100 -9.49 -8.56 0.33
CA PRO A 100 -9.87 -7.75 -0.83
C PRO A 100 -8.80 -7.87 -1.93
N PRO A 101 -9.19 -7.95 -3.22
CA PRO A 101 -8.25 -8.10 -4.32
C PRO A 101 -7.11 -7.09 -4.28
N GLU A 102 -7.41 -5.83 -3.97
CA GLU A 102 -6.47 -4.70 -3.93
C GLU A 102 -5.48 -4.76 -2.77
N LYS A 103 -5.59 -5.78 -1.91
CA LYS A 103 -4.71 -6.04 -0.76
C LYS A 103 -4.01 -7.39 -0.82
N MET A 104 -4.14 -8.12 -1.93
CA MET A 104 -3.51 -9.43 -2.09
C MET A 104 -1.99 -9.37 -2.00
N HIS A 105 -1.35 -8.24 -2.36
CA HIS A 105 0.09 -8.05 -2.17
C HIS A 105 0.59 -8.31 -0.73
N CYS A 106 -0.27 -8.12 0.28
CA CYS A 106 0.09 -8.37 1.68
C CYS A 106 0.32 -9.85 1.96
N SER A 107 -0.42 -10.73 1.27
CA SER A 107 -0.24 -12.18 1.35
C SER A 107 1.00 -12.65 0.58
N VAL A 108 1.29 -12.01 -0.57
CA VAL A 108 2.50 -12.28 -1.37
C VAL A 108 3.76 -11.95 -0.57
N MET A 109 3.79 -10.78 0.07
CA MET A 109 4.90 -10.37 0.92
C MET A 109 5.14 -11.34 2.09
N GLY A 110 4.07 -11.87 2.71
CA GLY A 110 4.21 -12.90 3.74
C GLY A 110 4.89 -14.16 3.21
N TYR A 111 4.46 -14.63 2.04
CA TYR A 111 5.06 -15.78 1.37
C TYR A 111 6.54 -15.56 1.01
N GLU A 112 6.88 -14.42 0.43
CA GLU A 112 8.27 -14.07 0.09
C GLU A 112 9.15 -13.98 1.34
N ALA A 113 8.64 -13.41 2.44
CA ALA A 113 9.35 -13.36 3.72
C ALA A 113 9.64 -14.76 4.27
N LEU A 114 8.70 -15.71 4.09
CA LEU A 114 8.92 -17.09 4.48
C LEU A 114 10.03 -17.72 3.65
N GLN A 115 10.00 -17.58 2.33
CA GLN A 115 11.05 -18.13 1.46
C GLN A 115 12.43 -17.56 1.81
N ALA A 116 12.53 -16.25 2.00
CA ALA A 116 13.75 -15.57 2.43
C ALA A 116 14.27 -16.12 3.77
N ALA A 117 13.38 -16.35 4.74
CA ALA A 117 13.76 -16.88 6.04
C ALA A 117 14.25 -18.33 5.96
N VAL A 118 13.62 -19.16 5.11
CA VAL A 118 14.06 -20.55 4.90
C VAL A 118 15.42 -20.60 4.19
N ALA A 119 15.63 -19.77 3.17
CA ALA A 119 16.91 -19.69 2.47
C ALA A 119 18.03 -19.22 3.42
N ASN A 120 17.75 -18.22 4.27
CA ASN A 120 18.67 -17.77 5.31
C ASN A 120 19.08 -18.91 6.27
N PHE A 121 18.12 -19.74 6.69
CA PHE A 121 18.40 -20.90 7.54
C PHE A 121 19.29 -21.94 6.87
N ARG A 122 19.05 -22.21 5.59
CA ARG A 122 19.84 -23.17 4.79
C ARG A 122 21.24 -22.64 4.43
N GLY A 123 21.53 -21.38 4.74
CA GLY A 123 22.76 -20.72 4.31
C GLY A 123 22.82 -20.48 2.80
N GLU A 124 21.67 -20.55 2.13
CA GLU A 124 21.52 -20.22 0.72
C GLU A 124 21.48 -18.70 0.59
N THR A 125 22.12 -18.17 -0.45
CA THR A 125 21.95 -16.76 -0.80
C THR A 125 20.56 -16.59 -1.38
N TRP A 126 19.64 -16.07 -0.56
CA TRP A 126 18.41 -15.47 -1.06
C TRP A 126 18.77 -14.16 -1.75
N SER A 127 19.10 -14.22 -3.04
CA SER A 127 18.93 -13.05 -3.86
C SER A 127 17.43 -12.89 -4.06
N ASP A 128 16.87 -11.82 -3.48
CA ASP A 128 15.69 -11.26 -4.09
C ASP A 128 16.16 -10.85 -5.48
N ASP A 129 15.88 -11.67 -6.48
CA ASP A 129 16.30 -11.49 -7.87
C ASP A 129 15.57 -10.29 -8.49
N HIS A 130 15.57 -9.15 -7.80
CA HIS A 130 15.34 -7.82 -8.33
C HIS A 130 16.29 -7.48 -9.50
N GLU A 131 17.25 -8.36 -9.80
CA GLU A 131 18.19 -8.30 -10.93
C GLU A 131 17.88 -9.32 -12.05
N GLU A 132 16.85 -10.18 -11.94
CA GLU A 132 16.43 -11.08 -13.03
C GLU A 132 15.53 -10.41 -14.10
N GLY A 133 15.48 -9.08 -14.13
CA GLY A 133 14.73 -8.36 -15.16
C GLY A 133 14.87 -6.85 -15.10
N GLY A 134 14.42 -6.17 -16.14
CA GLY A 134 14.42 -4.71 -16.16
C GLY A 134 13.47 -4.15 -15.09
N LEU A 135 13.89 -3.11 -14.35
CA LEU A 135 13.02 -2.43 -13.39
C LEU A 135 11.79 -1.85 -14.11
N VAL A 136 10.61 -2.43 -13.85
CA VAL A 136 9.34 -2.04 -14.50
C VAL A 136 8.69 -0.88 -13.75
N CYS A 137 8.47 -1.00 -12.43
CA CYS A 137 7.85 0.03 -11.60
C CYS A 137 8.85 0.72 -10.67
N LYS A 138 9.27 1.94 -11.04
CA LYS A 138 10.16 2.77 -10.22
C LYS A 138 9.54 3.22 -8.89
N CYS A 139 8.22 3.38 -8.83
CA CYS A 139 7.54 3.88 -7.62
C CYS A 139 7.56 2.86 -6.48
N PHE A 140 7.39 1.57 -6.82
CA PHE A 140 7.26 0.49 -5.84
C PHE A 140 8.42 -0.49 -5.87
N GLY A 141 9.44 -0.24 -6.70
CA GLY A 141 10.63 -1.10 -6.79
C GLY A 141 10.33 -2.47 -7.40
N VAL A 142 9.35 -2.56 -8.30
CA VAL A 142 8.94 -3.85 -8.90
C VAL A 142 9.66 -4.05 -10.23
N ASP A 143 10.45 -5.11 -10.33
CA ASP A 143 11.08 -5.57 -11.57
C ASP A 143 10.18 -6.54 -12.36
N GLU A 144 10.65 -6.93 -13.53
CA GLU A 144 9.97 -7.88 -14.41
C GLU A 144 9.84 -9.29 -13.81
N GLY A 145 10.87 -9.79 -13.11
CA GLY A 145 10.86 -11.11 -12.49
C GLY A 145 9.79 -11.24 -11.40
N MET A 146 9.60 -10.20 -10.58
CA MET A 146 8.52 -10.15 -9.59
C MET A 146 7.13 -10.21 -10.25
N ILE A 147 6.94 -9.49 -11.37
CA ILE A 147 5.68 -9.54 -12.12
C ILE A 147 5.47 -10.94 -12.69
N GLU A 148 6.50 -11.55 -13.29
CA GLU A 148 6.41 -12.89 -13.85
C GLU A 148 6.06 -13.94 -12.79
N ARG A 149 6.75 -13.94 -11.65
CA ARG A 149 6.45 -14.85 -10.53
C ARG A 149 5.00 -14.67 -10.06
N ALA A 150 4.54 -13.43 -9.88
CA ALA A 150 3.17 -13.15 -9.48
C ALA A 150 2.14 -13.65 -10.50
N VAL A 151 2.39 -13.44 -11.80
CA VAL A 151 1.53 -13.89 -12.90
C VAL A 151 1.45 -15.41 -12.94
N ARG A 152 2.59 -16.11 -12.86
CA ARG A 152 2.64 -17.58 -12.90
C ARG A 152 1.98 -18.21 -11.68
N ALA A 153 2.30 -17.72 -10.48
CA ALA A 153 1.79 -18.29 -9.23
C ALA A 153 0.27 -18.12 -9.08
N ASN A 154 -0.28 -17.01 -9.57
CA ASN A 154 -1.68 -16.65 -9.37
C ASN A 154 -2.52 -16.68 -10.66
N LYS A 155 -1.93 -17.08 -11.79
CA LYS A 155 -2.56 -17.12 -13.12
C LYS A 155 -3.25 -15.79 -13.49
N LEU A 156 -2.51 -14.69 -13.33
CA LEU A 156 -3.05 -13.35 -13.55
C LEU A 156 -3.23 -13.09 -15.05
N THR A 157 -4.39 -12.56 -15.45
CA THR A 157 -4.73 -12.34 -16.86
C THR A 157 -5.06 -10.88 -17.19
N THR A 158 -4.92 -9.97 -16.23
CA THR A 158 -5.19 -8.54 -16.43
C THR A 158 -4.16 -7.66 -15.71
N PRO A 159 -3.86 -6.45 -16.24
CA PRO A 159 -2.97 -5.50 -15.55
C PRO A 159 -3.48 -5.10 -14.16
N GLU A 160 -4.80 -5.03 -13.96
CA GLU A 160 -5.43 -4.76 -12.65
C GLU A 160 -5.04 -5.82 -11.62
N GLN A 161 -5.09 -7.09 -12.02
CA GLN A 161 -4.64 -8.19 -11.18
C GLN A 161 -3.15 -8.11 -10.87
N VAL A 162 -2.30 -7.77 -11.86
CA VAL A 162 -0.87 -7.55 -11.59
C VAL A 162 -0.68 -6.45 -10.55
N THR A 163 -1.39 -5.32 -10.67
CA THR A 163 -1.36 -4.24 -9.67
C THR A 163 -1.78 -4.72 -8.29
N ASN A 164 -2.82 -5.53 -8.20
CA ASN A 164 -3.36 -6.03 -6.94
C ASN A 164 -2.38 -6.95 -6.17
N PHE A 165 -1.55 -7.70 -6.90
CA PHE A 165 -0.59 -8.64 -6.30
C PHE A 165 0.81 -8.05 -6.13
N THR A 166 1.21 -7.07 -6.95
CA THR A 166 2.58 -6.50 -6.95
C THR A 166 2.65 -5.03 -6.55
N LYS A 167 1.51 -4.33 -6.45
CA LYS A 167 1.37 -2.86 -6.42
C LYS A 167 1.82 -2.12 -7.68
N ALA A 168 2.52 -2.77 -8.62
CA ALA A 168 2.98 -2.11 -9.84
C ALA A 168 1.80 -1.50 -10.60
N GLY A 169 1.94 -0.23 -11.02
CA GLY A 169 0.87 0.50 -11.68
C GLY A 169 -0.13 1.19 -10.75
N GLY A 170 -0.14 0.92 -9.43
CA GLY A 170 -1.08 1.55 -8.49
C GLY A 170 -0.82 3.04 -8.19
N GLY A 171 0.29 3.60 -8.67
CA GLY A 171 0.76 4.96 -8.38
C GLY A 171 0.66 5.91 -9.58
N CYS A 172 1.79 6.22 -10.23
CA CYS A 172 1.85 7.16 -11.35
C CYS A 172 1.40 6.59 -12.71
N LEU A 173 1.21 5.27 -12.81
CA LEU A 173 0.85 4.51 -14.01
C LEU A 173 1.87 4.57 -15.18
N THR A 174 3.06 5.15 -15.02
CA THR A 174 4.09 5.21 -16.10
C THR A 174 4.61 3.83 -16.52
N CYS A 175 4.49 2.83 -15.64
CA CYS A 175 4.93 1.46 -15.89
C CYS A 175 3.87 0.58 -16.58
N PHE A 176 2.72 1.14 -16.94
CA PHE A 176 1.58 0.37 -17.45
C PHE A 176 1.94 -0.46 -18.69
N GLU A 177 2.58 0.14 -19.69
CA GLU A 177 3.00 -0.57 -20.91
C GLU A 177 4.00 -1.69 -20.62
N GLY A 178 4.89 -1.48 -19.64
CA GLY A 178 5.83 -2.50 -19.19
C GLY A 178 5.11 -3.68 -18.53
N ILE A 179 4.12 -3.40 -17.68
CA ILE A 179 3.28 -4.44 -17.06
C ILE A 179 2.52 -5.23 -18.14
N GLU A 180 1.95 -4.56 -19.13
CA GLU A 180 1.25 -5.22 -20.24
C GLU A 180 2.16 -6.14 -21.04
N ALA A 181 3.39 -5.70 -21.32
CA ALA A 181 4.36 -6.48 -22.07
C ALA A 181 4.75 -7.78 -21.34
N VAL A 182 5.08 -7.69 -20.05
CA VAL A 182 5.43 -8.86 -19.24
C VAL A 182 4.22 -9.79 -19.11
N LEU A 183 3.04 -9.24 -18.82
CA LEU A 183 1.81 -10.02 -18.67
C LEU A 183 1.43 -10.78 -19.95
N ALA A 184 1.56 -10.14 -21.12
CA ALA A 184 1.27 -10.79 -22.40
C ALA A 184 2.27 -11.92 -22.69
N ARG A 185 3.57 -11.67 -22.49
CA ARG A 185 4.63 -12.67 -22.67
C ARG A 185 4.40 -13.90 -21.79
N VAL A 186 4.23 -13.70 -20.49
CA VAL A 186 4.06 -14.80 -19.54
C VAL A 186 2.77 -15.56 -19.79
N ASN A 187 1.67 -14.90 -20.16
CA ASN A 187 0.44 -15.60 -20.52
C ASN A 187 0.57 -16.41 -21.82
N GLU A 188 1.35 -15.96 -22.79
CA GLU A 188 1.68 -16.75 -23.98
C GLU A 188 2.45 -18.03 -23.62
N GLU A 189 3.43 -17.93 -22.71
CA GLU A 189 4.18 -19.06 -22.17
C GLU A 189 3.25 -20.03 -21.40
N LEU A 190 2.38 -19.53 -20.53
CA LEU A 190 1.40 -20.35 -19.79
C LEU A 190 0.41 -21.07 -20.72
N VAL A 191 0.01 -20.45 -21.83
CA VAL A 191 -0.81 -21.10 -22.87
C VAL A 191 -0.02 -22.20 -23.56
N ALA A 192 1.26 -21.97 -23.90
CA ALA A 192 2.13 -22.98 -24.51
C ALA A 192 2.36 -24.18 -23.58
N GLU A 193 2.44 -23.95 -22.27
CA GLU A 193 2.55 -24.96 -21.21
C GLU A 193 1.20 -25.67 -20.92
N GLY A 194 0.08 -25.20 -21.47
CA GLY A 194 -1.26 -25.74 -21.24
C GLY A 194 -1.85 -25.42 -19.86
N LEU A 195 -1.30 -24.43 -19.15
CA LEU A 195 -1.72 -24.00 -17.82
C LEU A 195 -2.80 -22.90 -17.85
N LEU A 196 -2.99 -22.26 -19.00
CA LEU A 196 -3.97 -21.21 -19.27
C LEU A 196 -4.62 -21.42 -20.65
N SER A 197 -5.90 -21.09 -20.81
CA SER A 197 -6.54 -21.16 -22.12
C SER A 197 -6.22 -19.93 -22.98
N PHE A 198 -6.19 -20.10 -24.30
CA PHE A 198 -5.91 -19.01 -25.25
C PHE A 198 -6.91 -17.85 -25.16
N ASP A 199 -8.15 -18.13 -24.76
CA ASP A 199 -9.21 -17.14 -24.62
C ASP A 199 -9.11 -16.33 -23.31
N GLU A 200 -8.50 -16.91 -22.27
CA GLU A 200 -8.27 -16.24 -20.98
C GLU A 200 -6.97 -15.44 -20.96
N ALA A 201 -6.02 -15.74 -21.84
CA ALA A 201 -4.71 -15.10 -21.90
C ALA A 201 -4.80 -13.61 -22.27
N TYR A 202 -4.02 -12.78 -21.55
CA TYR A 202 -3.91 -11.36 -21.85
C TYR A 202 -3.31 -11.10 -23.22
N ARG A 203 -3.85 -10.12 -23.95
CA ARG A 203 -3.27 -9.59 -25.18
C ARG A 203 -3.14 -8.08 -25.08
N ILE A 204 -2.04 -7.53 -25.56
CA ILE A 204 -1.80 -6.08 -25.51
C ILE A 204 -2.95 -5.36 -26.24
N GLY A 205 -3.57 -4.39 -25.55
CA GLY A 205 -4.73 -3.66 -26.06
C GLY A 205 -6.09 -4.38 -25.92
N SER A 206 -6.14 -5.56 -25.28
CA SER A 206 -7.41 -6.25 -24.97
C SER A 206 -8.21 -5.59 -23.84
N VAL A 207 -7.56 -4.76 -23.01
CA VAL A 207 -8.18 -4.02 -21.89
C VAL A 207 -8.02 -2.52 -22.13
N ASP A 208 -9.13 -1.76 -22.04
CA ASP A 208 -9.10 -0.30 -22.17
C ASP A 208 -8.42 0.33 -20.93
N PRO A 209 -7.31 1.09 -21.09
CA PRO A 209 -6.61 1.76 -19.99
C PRO A 209 -7.51 2.71 -19.17
N ARG A 210 -8.63 3.17 -19.74
CA ARG A 210 -9.63 4.02 -19.05
C ARG A 210 -10.51 3.24 -18.08
N ALA A 211 -10.70 1.94 -18.30
CA ALA A 211 -11.52 1.09 -17.42
C ALA A 211 -10.89 0.93 -16.02
N LEU A 212 -9.55 0.94 -15.95
CA LEU A 212 -8.77 0.89 -14.70
C LEU A 212 -8.95 2.15 -13.83
N LYS A 213 -9.28 3.29 -14.45
CA LYS A 213 -9.55 4.56 -13.73
C LYS A 213 -11.00 4.68 -13.26
N GLN A 214 -11.94 3.88 -13.79
CA GLN A 214 -13.38 4.11 -13.60
C GLN A 214 -14.03 3.24 -12.51
N LYS A 215 -13.42 2.15 -12.05
CA LYS A 215 -13.97 1.30 -10.97
C LYS A 215 -13.65 1.83 -9.56
N ALA A 216 -14.00 3.09 -9.31
CA ALA A 216 -14.09 3.66 -7.98
C ALA A 216 -15.56 3.84 -7.57
N ARG A 217 -16.37 2.77 -7.68
CA ARG A 217 -17.71 2.75 -7.10
C ARG A 217 -17.97 1.38 -6.47
N PRO A 218 -18.14 1.29 -5.13
CA PRO A 218 -18.50 0.04 -4.50
C PRO A 218 -19.84 -0.42 -5.06
N LYS A 219 -19.88 -1.64 -5.58
CA LYS A 219 -21.13 -2.33 -5.91
C LYS A 219 -21.88 -2.52 -4.60
N ALA A 220 -23.12 -2.04 -4.52
CA ALA A 220 -23.95 -2.22 -3.32
C ALA A 220 -24.01 -3.72 -2.97
N PRO A 221 -23.76 -4.11 -1.71
CA PRO A 221 -23.81 -5.49 -1.32
C PRO A 221 -25.23 -6.05 -1.54
N PRO A 222 -25.36 -7.32 -1.97
CA PRO A 222 -26.67 -7.98 -1.96
C PRO A 222 -27.19 -8.03 -0.52
N ALA A 223 -28.49 -7.76 -0.35
CA ALA A 223 -29.12 -7.75 0.96
C ALA A 223 -28.90 -9.09 1.69
N PRO A 224 -28.51 -9.07 2.97
CA PRO A 224 -28.24 -10.30 3.71
C PRO A 224 -29.53 -11.13 3.85
N PRO A 225 -29.44 -12.47 3.82
CA PRO A 225 -30.59 -13.33 4.09
C PRO A 225 -31.03 -13.13 5.55
N LYS A 226 -32.34 -12.97 5.76
CA LYS A 226 -32.92 -12.84 7.11
C LYS A 226 -32.75 -14.17 7.84
N LEU A 227 -31.82 -14.23 8.79
CA LEU A 227 -31.76 -15.31 9.78
C LEU A 227 -32.63 -14.92 10.98
N ASP A 228 -33.73 -15.65 11.17
CA ASP A 228 -34.55 -15.59 12.38
C ASP A 228 -33.85 -16.33 13.52
N ILE A 229 -33.04 -15.60 14.31
CA ILE A 229 -32.44 -16.16 15.54
C ILE A 229 -33.38 -15.88 16.71
N LYS A 230 -33.99 -16.95 17.25
CA LYS A 230 -34.63 -16.90 18.57
C LYS A 230 -33.56 -16.80 19.66
N PRO A 231 -33.62 -15.82 20.57
CA PRO A 231 -32.64 -15.71 21.64
C PRO A 231 -32.91 -16.79 22.70
N LEU A 232 -31.89 -17.59 22.97
CA LEU A 232 -31.78 -18.38 24.20
C LEU A 232 -30.66 -17.77 25.03
N ILE A 233 -30.91 -17.74 26.35
CA ILE A 233 -30.09 -17.34 27.50
C ILE A 233 -29.80 -15.84 27.72
N ALA A 234 -30.37 -15.35 28.83
CA ALA A 234 -30.11 -14.05 29.44
C ALA A 234 -28.78 -14.10 30.20
N PHE A 235 -27.84 -13.21 29.87
CA PHE A 235 -26.65 -12.98 30.67
C PHE A 235 -26.94 -11.90 31.72
N GLU A 236 -26.87 -12.30 32.99
CA GLU A 236 -26.90 -11.41 34.14
C GLU A 236 -25.67 -10.49 34.14
N THR A 237 -25.93 -9.26 34.56
CA THR A 237 -25.04 -8.11 34.62
C THR A 237 -23.87 -8.31 35.59
N LEU A 238 -22.64 -8.26 35.08
CA LEU A 238 -21.45 -7.97 35.88
C LEU A 238 -21.17 -6.46 35.88
N ALA A 239 -20.90 -5.92 37.06
CA ALA A 239 -20.69 -4.50 37.31
C ALA A 239 -19.39 -3.97 36.66
N PRO A 240 -19.37 -2.70 36.22
CA PRO A 240 -18.22 -2.10 35.55
C PRO A 240 -17.07 -1.78 36.53
N VAL A 241 -15.84 -2.02 36.08
CA VAL A 241 -14.60 -1.62 36.76
C VAL A 241 -14.39 -0.11 36.58
N PRO A 242 -14.03 0.66 37.63
CA PRO A 242 -13.86 2.11 37.53
C PRO A 242 -12.56 2.50 36.82
N ALA A 243 -12.67 3.40 35.84
CA ALA A 243 -11.56 4.01 35.12
C ALA A 243 -10.85 5.09 35.98
N PRO A 244 -9.52 5.25 35.88
CA PRO A 244 -8.82 6.33 36.56
C PRO A 244 -9.08 7.69 35.88
N ALA A 245 -9.27 8.69 36.72
CA ALA A 245 -9.57 10.07 36.37
C ALA A 245 -8.36 10.76 35.70
N ALA A 246 -8.57 11.26 34.48
CA ALA A 246 -7.71 12.25 33.85
C ALA A 246 -8.55 13.50 33.54
N ALA A 247 -7.98 14.64 33.95
CA ALA A 247 -8.60 15.94 34.02
C ALA A 247 -9.03 16.52 32.67
N ALA A 248 -10.03 17.39 32.76
CA ALA A 248 -10.71 18.08 31.69
C ALA A 248 -9.80 18.94 30.80
N ALA A 249 -10.00 18.81 29.50
CA ALA A 249 -10.02 19.94 28.56
C ALA A 249 -10.93 19.58 27.38
N THR A 250 -12.12 20.18 27.38
CA THR A 250 -13.11 20.12 26.32
C THR A 250 -12.58 20.73 25.03
N ALA A 251 -12.47 19.92 23.98
CA ALA A 251 -12.47 20.39 22.59
C ALA A 251 -13.17 19.34 21.72
N VAL A 252 -14.45 19.60 21.45
CA VAL A 252 -15.22 18.88 20.43
C VAL A 252 -14.61 19.26 19.09
N LEU A 253 -13.95 18.33 18.41
CA LEU A 253 -13.58 18.49 17.00
C LEU A 253 -14.77 18.04 16.16
N GLU A 254 -15.55 19.01 15.70
CA GLU A 254 -16.52 18.86 14.63
C GLU A 254 -15.82 18.38 13.35
N ALA A 255 -16.44 17.41 12.68
CA ALA A 255 -16.02 16.93 11.37
C ALA A 255 -16.10 18.09 10.34
N PRO A 256 -15.08 18.29 9.48
CA PRO A 256 -15.16 19.34 8.47
C PRO A 256 -16.20 18.98 7.41
N ALA A 257 -17.11 19.93 7.19
CA ALA A 257 -18.15 19.89 6.16
C ALA A 257 -17.57 19.77 4.73
N PRO A 258 -18.32 19.22 3.76
CA PRO A 258 -17.84 19.02 2.40
C PRO A 258 -17.61 20.36 1.70
N VAL A 259 -16.35 20.65 1.37
CA VAL A 259 -15.97 21.89 0.67
C VAL A 259 -16.51 21.86 -0.76
N ALA A 260 -17.31 22.87 -1.10
CA ALA A 260 -17.85 23.08 -2.44
C ALA A 260 -16.72 23.11 -3.48
N ARG A 261 -16.89 22.37 -4.58
CA ARG A 261 -15.93 22.34 -5.70
C ARG A 261 -15.85 23.74 -6.33
N LEU A 262 -14.82 24.51 -5.95
CA LEU A 262 -14.47 25.78 -6.60
C LEU A 262 -14.20 25.55 -8.09
N THR A 263 -14.78 26.39 -8.94
CA THR A 263 -14.49 26.36 -10.38
C THR A 263 -13.06 26.80 -10.64
N THR A 264 -12.46 26.40 -11.77
CA THR A 264 -11.07 26.75 -12.12
C THR A 264 -10.80 28.26 -12.05
N VAL A 265 -11.78 29.07 -12.46
CA VAL A 265 -11.71 30.54 -12.40
C VAL A 265 -11.72 31.07 -10.95
N GLN A 266 -12.50 30.46 -10.05
CA GLN A 266 -12.53 30.84 -8.63
C GLN A 266 -11.23 30.45 -7.92
N LYS A 267 -10.62 29.32 -8.31
CA LYS A 267 -9.31 28.90 -7.79
C LYS A 267 -8.21 29.88 -8.17
N ILE A 268 -8.13 30.26 -9.45
CA ILE A 268 -7.11 31.20 -9.94
C ILE A 268 -7.22 32.54 -9.20
N ARG A 269 -8.43 33.10 -9.07
CA ARG A 269 -8.65 34.37 -8.37
C ARG A 269 -8.21 34.33 -6.91
N LEU A 270 -8.48 33.22 -6.21
CA LEU A 270 -8.10 33.06 -4.80
C LEU A 270 -6.59 32.87 -4.64
N ILE A 271 -5.94 32.18 -5.58
CA ILE A 271 -4.48 32.01 -5.62
C ILE A 271 -3.81 33.36 -5.87
N GLU A 272 -4.30 34.16 -6.81
CA GLU A 272 -3.79 35.51 -7.10
C GLU A 272 -3.90 36.45 -5.88
N GLU A 273 -5.07 36.47 -5.22
CA GLU A 273 -5.28 37.27 -4.02
C GLU A 273 -4.34 36.86 -2.88
N THR A 274 -4.10 35.56 -2.73
CA THR A 274 -3.18 35.03 -1.70
C THR A 274 -1.73 35.38 -2.02
N LEU A 275 -1.32 35.33 -3.29
CA LEU A 275 0.02 35.70 -3.69
C LEU A 275 0.28 37.21 -3.48
N GLU A 276 -0.70 38.07 -3.74
CA GLU A 276 -0.57 39.52 -3.52
C GLU A 276 -0.42 39.88 -2.03
N GLU A 277 -1.05 39.13 -1.13
CA GLU A 277 -0.86 39.29 0.32
C GLU A 277 0.52 38.85 0.82
N ILE A 278 1.14 37.87 0.15
CA ILE A 278 2.45 37.33 0.52
C ILE A 278 3.59 38.16 -0.07
N ARG A 279 3.34 38.80 -1.22
CA ARG A 279 4.27 39.67 -1.94
C ARG A 279 4.99 40.73 -1.08
N PRO A 280 4.35 41.48 -0.16
CA PRO A 280 5.07 42.44 0.70
C PRO A 280 6.07 41.77 1.65
N PHE A 281 5.78 40.55 2.13
CA PHE A 281 6.73 39.78 2.96
C PHE A 281 7.92 39.29 2.13
N LEU A 282 7.68 38.80 0.92
CA LEU A 282 8.74 38.38 0.01
C LEU A 282 9.63 39.55 -0.43
N LYS A 283 9.02 40.73 -0.64
CA LYS A 283 9.75 41.96 -0.98
C LYS A 283 10.59 42.50 0.18
N GLN A 284 10.17 42.28 1.42
CA GLN A 284 10.99 42.60 2.61
C GLN A 284 12.26 41.74 2.64
N ASP A 285 12.18 40.49 2.17
CA ASP A 285 13.32 39.58 2.05
C ASP A 285 14.11 39.75 0.72
N GLY A 286 13.79 40.76 -0.08
CA GLY A 286 14.47 41.06 -1.34
C GLY A 286 14.11 40.13 -2.51
N GLY A 287 13.02 39.37 -2.41
CA GLY A 287 12.48 38.50 -3.46
C GLY A 287 11.13 38.98 -3.98
N ASP A 288 10.67 38.39 -5.09
CA ASP A 288 9.30 38.55 -5.59
C ASP A 288 8.81 37.22 -6.19
N CYS A 289 7.50 37.03 -6.25
CA CYS A 289 6.88 35.90 -6.92
C CYS A 289 5.70 36.35 -7.79
N GLU A 290 5.64 35.82 -9.01
CA GLU A 290 4.56 36.10 -9.95
C GLU A 290 3.90 34.80 -10.38
N LEU A 291 2.57 34.79 -10.45
CA LEU A 291 1.82 33.64 -10.97
C LEU A 291 1.98 33.57 -12.49
N VAL A 292 2.38 32.40 -13.00
CA VAL A 292 2.50 32.13 -14.44
C VAL A 292 1.30 31.35 -14.93
N ASP A 293 0.95 30.26 -14.24
CA ASP A 293 -0.17 29.40 -14.64
C ASP A 293 -0.66 28.52 -13.47
N VAL A 294 -1.87 27.95 -13.60
CA VAL A 294 -2.45 26.99 -12.65
C VAL A 294 -2.99 25.78 -13.42
N ASP A 295 -2.28 24.66 -13.33
CA ASP A 295 -2.69 23.38 -13.93
C ASP A 295 -3.18 22.41 -12.84
N GLY A 296 -4.50 22.32 -12.69
CA GLY A 296 -5.14 21.44 -11.72
C GLY A 296 -4.84 21.83 -10.27
N ASN A 297 -3.89 21.11 -9.66
CA ASN A 297 -3.38 21.39 -8.31
C ASN A 297 -1.96 21.97 -8.32
N ASN A 298 -1.33 22.11 -9.48
CA ASN A 298 -0.01 22.66 -9.64
C ASN A 298 -0.11 24.16 -9.92
N VAL A 299 0.52 24.97 -9.08
CA VAL A 299 0.60 26.42 -9.22
C VAL A 299 2.00 26.77 -9.69
N ILE A 300 2.12 27.26 -10.92
CA ILE A 300 3.40 27.59 -11.54
C ILE A 300 3.70 29.05 -11.24
N VAL A 301 4.79 29.30 -10.53
CA VAL A 301 5.21 30.65 -10.12
C VAL A 301 6.60 30.97 -10.61
N LYS A 302 6.80 32.20 -11.07
CA LYS A 302 8.12 32.72 -11.40
C LYS A 302 8.67 33.46 -10.18
N LEU A 303 9.84 33.05 -9.73
CA LEU A 303 10.55 33.74 -8.66
C LEU A 303 11.45 34.82 -9.26
N ALA A 304 11.53 35.98 -8.61
CA ALA A 304 12.40 37.09 -8.99
C ALA A 304 13.18 37.63 -7.78
N GLY A 305 14.22 38.43 -8.04
CA GLY A 305 15.08 39.00 -7.00
C GLY A 305 16.03 37.98 -6.35
N ALA A 306 16.24 38.10 -5.03
CA ALA A 306 17.13 37.23 -4.26
C ALA A 306 16.74 35.74 -4.30
N CYS A 307 15.50 35.43 -4.67
CA CYS A 307 14.97 34.06 -4.71
C CYS A 307 15.39 33.23 -5.94
N VAL A 308 16.02 33.82 -6.97
CA VAL A 308 16.38 33.11 -8.22
C VAL A 308 17.59 32.18 -8.07
N GLY A 309 18.36 32.30 -6.97
CA GLY A 309 19.56 31.49 -6.73
C GLY A 309 19.93 31.29 -5.26
N CYS A 310 19.04 31.63 -4.33
CA CYS A 310 19.29 31.42 -2.90
C CYS A 310 19.14 29.94 -2.54
N GLN A 311 20.09 29.38 -1.78
CA GLN A 311 20.00 28.02 -1.21
C GLN A 311 18.74 27.80 -0.36
N MET A 312 18.10 28.89 0.08
CA MET A 312 16.84 28.88 0.84
C MET A 312 15.58 29.14 -0.01
N ALA A 313 15.68 29.20 -1.34
CA ALA A 313 14.51 29.40 -2.21
C ALA A 313 13.46 28.28 -2.06
N SER A 314 13.89 27.06 -1.68
CA SER A 314 13.00 25.94 -1.35
C SER A 314 12.14 26.22 -0.10
N VAL A 315 12.69 26.91 0.90
CA VAL A 315 11.97 27.29 2.13
C VAL A 315 10.90 28.36 1.81
N THR A 316 11.23 29.31 0.94
CA THR A 316 10.27 30.31 0.46
C THR A 316 9.12 29.68 -0.32
N VAL A 317 9.41 28.75 -1.24
CA VAL A 317 8.39 28.02 -2.00
C VAL A 317 7.48 27.19 -1.09
N ASN A 318 8.06 26.52 -0.08
CA ASN A 318 7.29 25.76 0.90
C ASN A 318 6.40 26.66 1.77
N GLY A 319 6.90 27.82 2.21
CA GLY A 319 6.10 28.79 2.97
C GLY A 319 4.93 29.37 2.16
N VAL A 320 5.15 29.65 0.87
CA VAL A 320 4.08 30.06 -0.05
C VAL A 320 3.06 28.93 -0.24
N GLN A 321 3.52 27.68 -0.38
CA GLN A 321 2.66 26.51 -0.53
C GLN A 321 1.78 26.29 0.71
N GLU A 322 2.35 26.33 1.92
CA GLU A 322 1.59 26.17 3.17
C GLU A 322 0.50 27.23 3.32
N LYS A 323 0.82 28.49 2.99
CA LYS A 323 -0.13 29.59 3.11
C LYS A 323 -1.24 29.53 2.05
N LEU A 324 -0.92 29.06 0.84
CA LEU A 324 -1.91 28.76 -0.18
C LEU A 324 -2.84 27.61 0.23
N ILE A 325 -2.31 26.53 0.81
CA ILE A 325 -3.14 25.40 1.29
C ILE A 325 -4.03 25.87 2.45
N ALA A 326 -3.50 26.65 3.39
CA ALA A 326 -4.25 27.15 4.54
C ALA A 326 -5.42 28.05 4.13
N LYS A 327 -5.26 28.88 3.10
CA LYS A 327 -6.29 29.84 2.67
C LYS A 327 -7.26 29.28 1.63
N THR A 328 -6.79 28.38 0.76
CA THR A 328 -7.64 27.77 -0.27
C THR A 328 -8.34 26.48 0.20
N GLY A 329 -7.84 25.85 1.27
CA GLY A 329 -8.35 24.54 1.74
C GLY A 329 -8.12 23.41 0.73
N LEU A 330 -7.27 23.63 -0.28
CA LEU A 330 -6.99 22.69 -1.36
C LEU A 330 -5.53 22.22 -1.27
N PRO A 331 -5.24 20.94 -1.56
CA PRO A 331 -3.87 20.44 -1.62
C PRO A 331 -3.18 20.95 -2.90
N LEU A 332 -2.62 22.16 -2.84
CA LEU A 332 -1.91 22.82 -3.93
C LEU A 332 -0.40 22.57 -3.83
N ARG A 333 0.25 22.36 -4.97
CA ARG A 333 1.71 22.21 -5.09
C ARG A 333 2.27 23.40 -5.86
N VAL A 334 3.27 24.09 -5.30
CA VAL A 334 3.90 25.23 -5.95
C VAL A 334 5.13 24.77 -6.72
N ILE A 335 5.20 25.10 -8.01
CA ILE A 335 6.31 24.74 -8.89
C ILE A 335 7.01 26.02 -9.34
N PRO A 336 8.25 26.27 -8.91
CA PRO A 336 9.00 27.43 -9.35
C PRO A 336 9.53 27.21 -10.78
N VAL A 337 9.30 28.17 -11.66
CA VAL A 337 9.93 28.25 -12.99
C VAL A 337 11.01 29.33 -12.99
N LYS A 338 12.09 29.07 -13.75
CA LYS A 338 13.19 30.01 -13.95
C LYS A 338 12.80 31.12 -14.94
#